data_AF-A0A3A9AGV7-F1
#
_entry.id   AF-A0A3A9AGV7-F1
#
_cell.length_a   1.000
_cell.length_b   1.000
_cell.length_c   1.000
_cell.angle_alpha   90.00
_cell.angle_beta   90.00
_cell.angle_gamma   90.00
#
_symmetry.space_group_name_H-M   'P 1'
#
loop_
_entity.id
_entity.type
_entity.pdbx_description
1 polymer ?
#
loop_
_entity_poly.entity_id
_entity_poly.type
_entity_poly.pdbx_seq_one_letter_code
_entity_poly.pdbx_strand_id
1 'polypeptide(L)'
;MEARIALCKCREGRNIYGVRFEKLEDGWKYTWAFPVKEAAARREQYDKTKIVGQIVPDSSYPGCPYCRTKDFVICNCGKLNCHNGGDSHFTCNWCGLSGTLGSYDGSGFGSGGDL
;
A
#
# COMPACT_ATOMS: atom_id res chain seq x y z
N MET A 1 17.76 -10.80 1.07
CA MET A 1 16.98 -9.70 1.64
C MET A 1 15.53 -9.95 1.29
N GLU A 2 14.63 -9.99 2.27
CA GLU A 2 13.21 -10.28 2.01
C GLU A 2 12.50 -9.04 1.46
N ALA A 3 11.75 -9.21 0.37
CA ALA A 3 10.93 -8.16 -0.21
C ALA A 3 9.52 -8.68 -0.52
N ARG A 4 8.55 -7.78 -0.41
CA ARG A 4 7.13 -8.06 -0.66
C ARG A 4 6.48 -6.91 -1.41
N ILE A 5 5.45 -7.24 -2.17
CA ILE A 5 4.64 -6.27 -2.90
C ILE A 5 3.25 -6.21 -2.28
N ALA A 6 2.78 -5.00 -1.96
CA ALA A 6 1.38 -4.77 -1.61
C ALA A 6 0.71 -3.90 -2.67
N LEU A 7 -0.57 -4.18 -2.92
CA LEU A 7 -1.36 -3.41 -3.88
C LEU A 7 -1.95 -2.16 -3.22
N CYS A 8 -1.82 -1.05 -3.93
CA CYS A 8 -2.39 0.23 -3.54
C CYS A 8 -3.30 0.77 -4.64
N LYS A 9 -4.41 1.42 -4.24
CA LYS A 9 -5.37 2.02 -5.18
C LYS A 9 -5.25 3.53 -5.18
N CYS A 10 -5.05 4.09 -6.37
CA CYS A 10 -5.02 5.54 -6.59
C CYS A 10 -6.44 6.11 -6.67
N ARG A 11 -6.71 7.18 -5.92
CA ARG A 11 -8.01 7.87 -5.92
C ARG A 11 -8.30 8.55 -7.26
N GLU A 12 -7.32 9.26 -7.82
CA GLU A 12 -7.49 10.09 -9.02
C GLU A 12 -7.64 9.24 -10.30
N GLY A 13 -6.87 8.16 -10.40
CA GLY A 13 -6.87 7.31 -11.60
C GLY A 13 -7.78 6.09 -11.53
N ARG A 14 -8.32 5.75 -10.34
CA ARG A 14 -8.91 4.42 -10.04
C ARG A 14 -8.00 3.22 -10.38
N ASN A 15 -6.73 3.48 -10.68
CA ASN A 15 -5.74 2.49 -11.07
C ASN A 15 -5.11 1.83 -9.85
N ILE A 16 -4.68 0.58 -10.03
CA ILE A 16 -3.94 -0.19 -9.04
C ILE A 16 -2.45 -0.10 -9.37
N TYR A 17 -1.62 -0.02 -8.34
CA TYR A 17 -0.17 -0.09 -8.45
C TYR A 17 0.41 -0.96 -7.34
N GLY A 18 1.59 -1.50 -7.59
CA GLY A 18 2.37 -2.23 -6.60
C GLY A 18 3.25 -1.27 -5.82
N VAL A 19 3.36 -1.49 -4.51
CA VAL A 19 4.33 -0.86 -3.63
C VAL A 19 5.25 -1.95 -3.11
N ARG A 20 6.56 -1.79 -3.34
CA ARG A 20 7.57 -2.73 -2.89
C ARG A 20 8.07 -2.36 -1.51
N PHE A 21 8.05 -3.34 -0.61
CA PHE A 21 8.51 -3.24 0.77
C PHE A 21 9.69 -4.18 0.99
N GLU A 22 10.76 -3.69 1.60
CA GLU A 22 11.92 -4.46 2.03
C GLU A 22 11.88 -4.66 3.54
N LYS A 23 12.21 -5.87 3.98
CA LYS A 23 12.25 -6.21 5.40
C LYS A 23 13.42 -5.49 6.08
N LEU A 24 13.11 -4.81 7.19
CA LEU A 24 14.09 -4.31 8.16
C LEU A 24 14.09 -5.22 9.40
N GLU A 25 15.06 -5.01 10.29
CA GLU A 25 15.11 -5.69 11.60
C GLU A 25 13.79 -5.53 12.36
N ASP A 26 13.32 -4.28 12.53
CA ASP A 26 12.13 -3.95 13.32
C ASP A 26 10.92 -3.46 12.50
N GLY A 27 10.84 -3.80 11.22
CA GLY A 27 9.73 -3.33 10.39
C GLY A 27 9.92 -3.56 8.91
N TRP A 28 9.40 -2.62 8.12
CA TRP A 28 9.48 -2.64 6.66
C TRP A 28 9.72 -1.25 6.11
N LYS A 29 10.52 -1.17 5.05
CA LYS A 29 10.77 0.06 4.31
C LYS A 29 10.11 -0.03 2.94
N TYR A 30 9.27 0.93 2.57
CA TYR A 30 8.75 0.99 1.19
C TYR A 30 9.70 1.79 0.30
N THR A 31 10.16 1.16 -0.78
CA THR A 31 11.28 1.66 -1.59
C THR A 31 10.90 1.99 -3.03
N TRP A 32 9.88 1.32 -3.58
CA TRP A 32 9.52 1.50 -4.98
C TRP A 32 8.02 1.36 -5.22
N ALA A 33 7.55 1.95 -6.33
CA ALA A 33 6.18 1.81 -6.79
C ALA A 33 6.13 1.68 -8.32
N PHE A 34 5.20 0.86 -8.82
CA PHE A 34 5.08 0.59 -10.25
C PHE A 34 3.62 0.31 -10.67
N PRO A 35 3.21 0.73 -11.88
CA PRO A 35 1.88 0.42 -12.42
C PRO A 35 1.60 -1.08 -12.46
N VAL A 36 0.40 -1.50 -12.06
CA VAL A 36 -0.03 -2.91 -12.15
C VAL A 36 -1.31 -2.98 -12.97
N LYS A 37 -1.34 -3.89 -13.96
CA LYS A 37 -2.57 -4.22 -14.67
C LYS A 37 -3.44 -5.11 -13.79
N GLU A 38 -4.73 -4.82 -13.65
CA GLU A 38 -5.66 -5.61 -12.81
C GLU A 38 -5.61 -7.12 -13.08
N ALA A 39 -5.50 -7.51 -14.35
CA ALA A 39 -5.38 -8.91 -14.75
C ALA A 39 -4.08 -9.58 -14.24
N ALA A 40 -2.99 -8.82 -14.11
CA ALA A 40 -1.74 -9.30 -13.53
C ALA A 40 -1.83 -9.41 -12.01
N ALA A 41 -2.41 -8.41 -11.33
CA ALA A 41 -2.62 -8.41 -9.88
C ALA A 41 -3.37 -9.67 -9.38
N ARG A 42 -4.41 -10.10 -10.10
CA ARG A 42 -5.17 -11.33 -9.77
C ARG A 42 -4.33 -12.61 -9.92
N ARG A 43 -3.42 -12.64 -10.90
CA ARG A 43 -2.55 -13.80 -11.15
C ARG A 43 -1.40 -13.89 -10.17
N GLU A 44 -0.89 -12.75 -9.73
CA GLU A 44 0.29 -12.65 -8.86
C GLU A 44 -0.07 -12.77 -7.37
N GLN A 45 -1.36 -12.75 -7.03
CA GLN A 45 -1.88 -13.13 -5.70
C GLN A 45 -1.25 -12.34 -4.54
N TYR A 46 -1.16 -11.03 -4.73
CA TYR A 46 -0.60 -10.05 -3.78
C TYR A 46 -1.38 -9.87 -2.47
N ASP A 47 -2.27 -10.79 -2.14
CA ASP A 47 -3.07 -10.84 -0.93
C ASP A 47 -2.90 -12.16 -0.15
N LYS A 48 -2.01 -13.04 -0.59
CA LYS A 48 -1.73 -14.34 0.07
C LYS A 48 -0.94 -14.26 1.37
N THR A 49 -0.16 -13.20 1.56
CA THR A 49 0.69 -13.00 2.73
C THR A 49 0.40 -11.65 3.37
N LYS A 50 0.99 -11.38 4.53
CA LYS A 50 0.83 -10.09 5.22
C LYS A 50 2.17 -9.47 5.55
N ILE A 51 2.27 -8.16 5.35
CA ILE A 51 3.27 -7.32 6.01
C ILE A 51 2.71 -6.95 7.37
N VAL A 52 3.48 -7.20 8.44
CA VAL A 52 3.14 -6.89 9.84
C VAL A 52 4.29 -6.11 10.45
N GLY A 53 3.97 -5.16 11.33
CA GLY A 53 4.92 -4.26 11.97
C GLY A 53 4.90 -2.85 11.38
N GLN A 54 5.79 -2.01 11.91
CA GLN A 54 5.93 -0.62 11.51
C GLN A 54 6.45 -0.50 10.08
N ILE A 55 5.99 0.55 9.38
CA ILE A 55 6.43 0.86 8.02
C ILE A 55 7.05 2.25 7.98
N VAL A 56 8.12 2.40 7.20
CA VAL A 56 8.81 3.68 7.04
C VAL A 56 9.11 3.96 5.56
N PRO A 57 9.04 5.23 5.11
CA PRO A 57 9.44 5.59 3.76
C PRO A 57 10.94 5.46 3.55
N ASP A 58 11.34 4.96 2.40
CA ASP A 58 12.65 5.33 1.85
C ASP A 58 12.63 6.79 1.38
N SER A 59 13.72 7.53 1.61
CA SER A 59 13.82 8.94 1.20
C SER A 59 13.71 9.11 -0.33
N SER A 60 14.11 8.09 -1.09
CA SER A 60 14.04 8.05 -2.55
C SER A 60 12.71 7.51 -3.10
N TYR A 61 11.77 7.12 -2.23
CA TYR A 61 10.50 6.56 -2.66
C TYR A 61 9.78 7.53 -3.63
N PRO A 62 9.48 7.10 -4.88
CA PRO A 62 8.98 8.00 -5.93
C PRO A 62 7.51 8.41 -5.73
N GLY A 63 6.79 7.75 -4.82
CA GLY A 63 5.36 7.91 -4.65
C GLY A 63 4.53 7.13 -5.68
N CYS A 64 3.22 7.28 -5.58
CA CYS A 64 2.26 6.71 -6.52
C CYS A 64 2.63 7.06 -7.97
N PRO A 65 2.68 6.10 -8.90
CA PRO A 65 3.04 6.35 -10.29
C PRO A 65 2.00 7.21 -11.04
N TYR A 66 0.83 7.45 -10.44
CA TYR A 66 -0.27 8.21 -11.04
C TYR A 66 -0.41 9.61 -10.43
N CYS A 67 -0.52 9.73 -9.10
CA CYS A 67 -0.75 11.01 -8.41
C CYS A 67 0.43 11.49 -7.58
N ARG A 68 1.56 10.76 -7.58
CA ARG A 68 2.83 11.10 -6.91
C ARG A 68 2.80 11.20 -5.38
N THR A 69 1.64 11.03 -4.74
CA THR A 69 1.60 10.98 -3.26
C THR A 69 2.46 9.85 -2.73
N LYS A 70 3.12 10.11 -1.60
CA LYS A 70 3.96 9.14 -0.90
C LYS A 70 3.24 8.46 0.25
N ASP A 71 2.08 8.97 0.64
CA ASP A 71 1.34 8.52 1.81
C ASP A 71 0.21 7.57 1.44
N PHE A 72 -0.09 6.66 2.37
CA PHE A 72 -1.14 5.67 2.22
C PHE A 72 -2.06 5.64 3.42
N VAL A 73 -3.31 5.23 3.16
CA VAL A 73 -4.22 4.74 4.19
C VAL A 73 -4.31 3.22 4.09
N ILE A 74 -4.10 2.56 5.23
CA ILE A 74 -4.33 1.13 5.40
C ILE A 74 -5.75 0.94 5.92
N CYS A 75 -6.61 0.32 5.11
CA CYS A 75 -7.97 0.00 5.53
C CYS A 75 -8.00 -1.34 6.27
N ASN A 76 -8.97 -1.53 7.17
CA ASN A 76 -9.22 -2.81 7.86
C ASN A 76 -9.48 -4.00 6.91
N CYS A 77 -9.80 -3.75 5.64
CA CYS A 77 -9.84 -4.80 4.62
C CYS A 77 -8.44 -5.30 4.19
N GLY A 78 -7.37 -4.75 4.78
CA GLY A 78 -5.98 -5.12 4.56
C GLY A 78 -5.39 -4.59 3.25
N LYS A 79 -5.94 -3.52 2.67
CA LYS A 79 -5.46 -2.96 1.39
C LYS A 79 -5.07 -1.49 1.51
N LEU A 80 -4.06 -1.10 0.73
CA LEU A 80 -3.52 0.24 0.69
C LEU A 80 -4.34 1.14 -0.25
N ASN A 81 -4.44 2.42 0.11
CA ASN A 81 -5.02 3.45 -0.74
C ASN A 81 -4.10 4.68 -0.72
N CYS A 82 -3.98 5.37 -1.85
CA CYS A 82 -3.34 6.69 -1.87
C CYS A 82 -4.05 7.64 -0.91
N HIS A 83 -3.27 8.45 -0.21
CA HIS A 83 -3.76 9.57 0.56
C HIS A 83 -2.92 10.81 0.26
N ASN A 84 -3.55 11.92 -0.12
CA ASN A 84 -2.84 13.15 -0.50
C ASN A 84 -2.76 14.15 0.68
N GLY A 85 -3.05 13.70 1.91
CA GLY A 85 -3.20 14.57 3.08
C GLY A 85 -4.47 15.40 3.05
N GLY A 86 -4.71 16.15 4.13
CA GLY A 86 -5.71 17.22 4.19
C GLY A 86 -7.13 16.83 4.62
N ASP A 87 -7.48 15.54 4.67
CA ASP A 87 -8.78 15.07 5.16
C ASP A 87 -8.62 13.96 6.19
N SER A 88 -9.20 14.14 7.37
CA SER A 88 -9.23 13.10 8.41
C SER A 88 -10.32 12.06 8.15
N HIS A 89 -11.28 12.33 7.26
CA HIS A 89 -12.24 11.35 6.79
C HIS A 89 -11.77 10.67 5.50
N PHE A 90 -11.98 9.36 5.43
CA PHE A 90 -11.54 8.57 4.27
C PHE A 90 -12.55 7.46 3.95
N THR A 91 -12.75 7.23 2.65
CA THR A 91 -13.54 6.11 2.12
C THR A 91 -12.64 5.17 1.33
N CYS A 92 -12.59 3.89 1.71
CA CYS A 92 -11.77 2.89 1.07
C CYS A 92 -12.23 2.58 -0.36
N ASN A 93 -11.33 2.73 -1.33
CA ASN A 93 -11.61 2.51 -2.76
C ASN A 93 -11.70 1.02 -3.13
N TRP A 94 -11.47 0.12 -2.17
CA TRP A 94 -11.57 -1.32 -2.35
C TRP A 94 -12.89 -1.89 -1.85
N CYS A 95 -13.34 -1.50 -0.65
CA CYS A 95 -14.51 -2.10 0.01
C CYS A 95 -15.60 -1.10 0.39
N GLY A 96 -15.39 0.21 0.20
CA GLY A 96 -16.38 1.24 0.52
C GLY A 96 -16.51 1.60 2.00
N LEU A 97 -15.71 1.01 2.90
CA LEU A 97 -15.69 1.41 4.31
C LEU A 97 -15.26 2.87 4.45
N SER A 98 -16.04 3.65 5.19
CA SER A 98 -15.76 5.06 5.50
C SER A 98 -15.56 5.27 6.99
N GLY A 99 -14.67 6.18 7.37
CA GLY A 99 -14.41 6.52 8.76
C GLY A 99 -13.38 7.62 8.93
N THR A 100 -13.03 7.91 10.18
CA THR A 100 -11.96 8.85 10.53
C THR A 100 -10.62 8.11 10.61
N LEU A 101 -9.57 8.70 10.08
CA LEU A 101 -8.22 8.19 10.08
C LEU A 101 -7.62 8.23 11.49
N GLY A 102 -7.00 7.11 11.88
CA GLY A 102 -6.15 7.02 13.06
C GLY A 102 -4.70 6.72 12.68
N SER A 103 -3.83 6.64 13.69
CA SER A 103 -2.45 6.20 13.49
C SER A 103 -2.38 4.72 13.14
N TYR A 104 -1.43 4.35 12.29
CA TYR A 104 -1.16 2.94 12.00
C TYR A 104 -0.46 2.25 13.19
N ASP A 105 -0.98 1.10 13.60
CA ASP A 105 -0.53 0.36 14.79
C ASP A 105 0.38 -0.84 14.48
N GLY A 106 0.57 -1.18 13.20
CA GLY A 106 1.36 -2.35 12.79
C GLY A 106 0.56 -3.65 12.63
N SER A 107 -0.77 -3.62 12.76
CA SER A 107 -1.67 -4.79 12.61
C SER A 107 -1.57 -5.51 11.26
N GLY A 108 -1.05 -4.83 10.25
CA GLY A 108 -0.61 -5.40 8.99
C GLY A 108 -1.62 -5.33 7.85
N PHE A 109 -1.14 -5.61 6.65
CA PHE A 109 -1.88 -5.52 5.39
C PHE A 109 -1.45 -6.59 4.40
N GLY A 110 -2.31 -6.88 3.42
CA GLY A 110 -2.10 -7.90 2.41
C GLY A 110 -0.94 -7.59 1.49
N SER A 111 -0.15 -8.62 1.17
CA SER A 111 1.01 -8.57 0.30
C SER A 111 1.26 -9.91 -0.39
N GLY A 112 2.13 -9.92 -1.40
CA GLY A 112 2.67 -11.12 -2.05
C GLY A 112 4.18 -11.04 -2.20
N GLY A 113 4.78 -12.12 -2.69
CA GLY A 113 6.22 -12.18 -2.96
C GLY A 113 6.65 -11.22 -4.08
N ASP A 114 7.87 -10.73 -3.96
CA ASP A 114 8.61 -10.04 -5.02
C ASP A 114 9.32 -11.14 -5.84
N LEU A 115 8.85 -11.41 -7.07
CA LEU A 115 9.39 -12.46 -7.96
C LEU A 115 10.55 -11.95 -8.80
#